data_AF-A0A7S2Z463-F1
#
_entry.id   AF-A0A7S2Z463-F1
#
_cell.length_a   1.000
_cell.length_b   1.000
_cell.length_c   1.000
_cell.angle_alpha   90.00
_cell.angle_beta   90.00
_cell.angle_gamma   90.00
#
_symmetry.space_group_name_H-M   'P 1'
#
loop_
_entity.id
_entity.type
_entity.pdbx_description
1 polymer ?
#
loop_
_entity_poly.entity_id
_entity_poly.type
_entity_poly.pdbx_seq_one_letter_code
_entity_poly.pdbx_strand_id
1 'polypeptide(L)'
;RKALILARMMGWQKEMGDIQLESMVPADLAQENMPLDQFMATGLQSLDKAMEEKVQAAKAKGAVLRYAATLEGGACKVGIVEVSRDTPLGRLRGTDNILTVDSEIYSPSPLVIQGRGAGPMCTALGVLADAVEIFNQK
;
A
#
# COMPACT_ATOMS: atom_id res chain seq x y z
N ARG A 1 -6.64 6.14 -3.16
CA ARG A 1 -8.02 5.59 -3.06
C ARG A 1 -8.22 4.64 -1.88
N LYS A 2 -7.60 3.44 -1.81
CA LYS A 2 -7.79 2.52 -0.66
C LYS A 2 -7.51 3.19 0.70
N ALA A 3 -6.42 3.97 0.79
CA ALA A 3 -6.10 4.74 1.98
C ALA A 3 -7.17 5.78 2.36
N LEU A 4 -7.86 6.39 1.38
CA LEU A 4 -8.96 7.32 1.62
C LEU A 4 -10.15 6.61 2.28
N ILE A 5 -10.48 5.43 1.77
CA ILE A 5 -11.57 4.61 2.32
C ILE A 5 -11.27 4.25 3.77
N LEU A 6 -10.06 3.78 4.06
CA LEU A 6 -9.64 3.45 5.42
C LEU A 6 -9.65 4.67 6.36
N ALA A 7 -9.17 5.83 5.89
CA ALA A 7 -9.21 7.07 6.68
C ALA A 7 -10.66 7.44 7.05
N ARG A 8 -11.59 7.35 6.09
CA ARG A 8 -13.02 7.63 6.31
C ARG A 8 -13.67 6.59 7.24
N MET A 9 -13.29 5.32 7.13
CA MET A 9 -13.75 4.26 8.05
C MET A 9 -13.29 4.50 9.49
N MET A 10 -12.14 5.16 9.71
CA MET A 10 -11.68 5.61 11.03
C MET A 10 -12.34 6.93 11.48
N GLY A 11 -13.32 7.44 10.74
CA GLY A 11 -14.05 8.68 11.06
C GLY A 11 -13.36 9.96 10.60
N TRP A 12 -12.25 9.89 9.86
CA TRP A 12 -11.54 11.08 9.40
C TRP A 12 -12.23 11.69 8.17
N GLN A 13 -12.55 12.98 8.25
CA GLN A 13 -13.06 13.76 7.12
C GLN A 13 -11.88 14.14 6.21
N LYS A 14 -11.62 13.31 5.20
CA LYS A 14 -10.52 13.47 4.24
C LYS A 14 -11.03 13.42 2.82
N GLU A 15 -10.36 14.17 1.95
CA GLU A 15 -10.49 14.14 0.50
C GLU A 15 -9.21 13.61 -0.16
N MET A 16 -9.27 13.34 -1.47
CA MET A 16 -8.12 12.78 -2.19
C MET A 16 -6.89 13.72 -2.15
N GLY A 17 -7.10 15.04 -2.11
CA GLY A 17 -6.03 16.03 -1.99
C GLY A 17 -5.33 16.05 -0.63
N ASP A 18 -5.94 15.47 0.41
CA ASP A 18 -5.34 15.38 1.74
C ASP A 18 -4.38 14.19 1.90
N ILE A 19 -4.29 13.33 0.88
CA ILE A 19 -3.41 12.17 0.88
C ILE A 19 -2.05 12.57 0.33
N GLN A 20 -1.02 12.41 1.16
CA GLN A 20 0.36 12.63 0.74
C GLN A 20 0.83 11.42 -0.06
N LEU A 21 0.88 11.55 -1.38
CA LEU A 21 1.25 10.48 -2.31
C LEU A 21 2.67 10.69 -2.84
N GLU A 22 3.57 9.77 -2.54
CA GLU A 22 4.85 9.63 -3.22
C GLU A 22 4.64 8.75 -4.46
N SER A 23 4.64 9.36 -5.65
CA SER A 23 4.56 8.61 -6.90
C SER A 23 5.85 7.81 -7.16
N MET A 24 5.71 6.55 -7.59
CA MET A 24 6.86 5.76 -8.07
C MET A 24 7.32 6.18 -9.48
N VAL A 25 6.50 6.97 -10.19
CA VAL A 25 6.82 7.51 -11.51
C VAL A 25 7.04 9.02 -11.36
N PRO A 26 8.28 9.51 -11.52
CA PRO A 26 8.58 10.94 -11.54
C PRO A 26 7.80 11.67 -12.65
N ALA A 27 7.60 12.98 -12.47
CA ALA A 27 6.80 13.80 -13.39
C ALA A 27 7.32 13.72 -14.84
N ASP A 28 8.64 13.70 -15.05
CA ASP A 28 9.26 13.66 -16.38
C ASP A 28 8.96 12.35 -17.14
N LEU A 29 8.60 11.28 -16.42
CA LEU A 29 8.23 9.98 -16.97
C LEU A 29 6.72 9.72 -16.96
N ALA A 30 5.94 10.68 -16.49
CA ALA A 30 4.49 10.56 -16.49
C ALA A 30 3.94 10.53 -17.92
N GLN A 31 2.74 9.95 -18.07
CA GLN A 31 2.08 9.77 -19.37
C GLN A 31 1.94 11.07 -20.18
N GLU A 32 1.83 12.21 -19.50
CA GLU A 32 1.75 13.55 -20.11
C GLU A 32 3.04 13.93 -20.84
N ASN A 33 4.19 13.39 -20.41
CA ASN A 33 5.52 13.74 -20.91
C ASN A 33 6.19 12.60 -21.70
N MET A 34 5.76 11.35 -21.50
CA MET A 34 6.34 10.17 -22.15
C MET A 34 5.27 9.14 -22.54
N PRO A 35 5.19 8.74 -23.82
CA PRO A 35 4.34 7.64 -24.25
C PRO A 35 4.71 6.31 -23.57
N LEU A 36 3.71 5.43 -23.41
CA LEU A 36 3.89 4.15 -22.71
C LEU A 36 5.01 3.28 -23.31
N ASP A 37 5.08 3.18 -24.64
CA ASP A 37 6.09 2.34 -25.29
C ASP A 37 7.51 2.84 -25.01
N GLN A 38 7.70 4.16 -24.96
CA GLN A 38 8.98 4.79 -24.64
C GLN A 38 9.31 4.63 -23.15
N PHE A 39 8.30 4.77 -22.27
CA PHE A 39 8.47 4.53 -20.84
C PHE A 39 8.94 3.08 -20.57
N MET A 40 8.33 2.11 -21.24
CA MET A 40 8.69 0.69 -21.11
C MET A 40 10.07 0.38 -21.71
N ALA A 41 10.45 1.05 -22.80
CA ALA A 41 11.72 0.82 -23.47
C ALA A 41 12.93 1.43 -22.73
N THR A 42 12.81 2.66 -22.21
CA THR A 42 13.96 3.39 -21.62
C THR A 42 13.65 4.09 -20.31
N GLY A 43 12.42 4.59 -20.12
CA GLY A 43 12.04 5.32 -18.92
C GLY A 43 12.20 4.50 -17.64
N LEU A 44 11.77 3.24 -17.65
CA LEU A 44 11.86 2.36 -16.48
C LEU A 44 13.31 2.11 -16.02
N GLN A 45 14.23 1.84 -16.97
CA GLN A 45 15.64 1.57 -16.66
C GLN A 45 16.33 2.76 -15.97
N SER A 46 15.88 3.99 -16.25
CA SER A 46 16.41 5.19 -15.61
C SER A 46 16.15 5.25 -14.10
N LEU A 47 15.13 4.52 -13.61
CA LEU A 47 14.74 4.47 -12.20
C LEU A 47 15.49 3.39 -11.41
N ASP A 48 16.06 2.40 -12.09
CA ASP A 48 16.63 1.21 -11.46
C ASP A 48 17.76 1.55 -10.48
N LYS A 49 18.69 2.41 -10.88
CA LYS A 49 19.85 2.77 -10.06
C LYS A 49 19.43 3.41 -8.72
N ALA A 50 18.54 4.39 -8.78
CA ALA A 50 18.07 5.09 -7.57
C ALA A 50 17.28 4.15 -6.65
N MET A 51 16.49 3.23 -7.22
CA MET A 51 15.78 2.21 -6.44
C MET A 51 16.75 1.22 -5.81
N GLU A 52 17.76 0.77 -6.54
CA GLU A 52 18.78 -0.15 -6.05
C GLU A 52 19.56 0.44 -4.87
N GLU A 53 19.97 1.70 -4.97
CA GLU A 53 20.62 2.41 -3.86
C GLU A 53 19.73 2.44 -2.60
N LYS A 54 18.44 2.77 -2.75
CA LYS A 54 17.48 2.72 -1.63
C LYS A 54 17.36 1.31 -1.05
N VAL A 55 17.30 0.28 -1.90
CA VAL A 55 17.20 -1.13 -1.46
C VAL A 55 18.44 -1.56 -0.70
N GLN A 56 19.65 -1.23 -1.17
CA GLN A 56 20.89 -1.58 -0.48
C GLN A 56 21.01 -0.86 0.86
N ALA A 57 20.63 0.43 0.92
CA ALA A 57 20.63 1.20 2.16
C ALA A 57 19.68 0.60 3.21
N ALA A 58 18.46 0.20 2.81
CA ALA A 58 17.52 -0.48 3.70
C ALA A 58 18.05 -1.85 4.13
N LYS A 59 18.63 -2.63 3.21
CA LYS A 59 19.19 -3.95 3.49
C LYS A 59 20.34 -3.89 4.50
N ALA A 60 21.20 -2.88 4.41
CA ALA A 60 22.30 -2.66 5.36
C ALA A 60 21.82 -2.48 6.81
N LYS A 61 20.58 -2.02 7.00
CA LYS A 61 19.93 -1.84 8.30
C LYS A 61 19.06 -3.03 8.72
N GLY A 62 19.06 -4.14 7.98
CA GLY A 62 18.17 -5.28 8.23
C GLY A 62 16.71 -5.02 7.83
N ALA A 63 16.45 -3.98 7.04
CA ALA A 63 15.12 -3.60 6.58
C ALA A 63 14.85 -4.02 5.12
N VAL A 64 13.62 -3.79 4.67
CA VAL A 64 13.16 -3.90 3.28
C VAL A 64 12.28 -2.72 2.93
N LEU A 65 12.20 -2.41 1.63
CA LEU A 65 11.29 -1.39 1.14
C LEU A 65 9.92 -2.00 0.84
N ARG A 66 8.87 -1.27 1.20
CA ARG A 66 7.48 -1.60 0.91
C ARG A 66 6.76 -0.36 0.42
N TYR A 67 5.88 -0.52 -0.56
CA TYR A 67 4.98 0.56 -0.95
C TYR A 67 3.69 0.42 -0.16
N ALA A 68 3.47 1.30 0.80
CA ALA A 68 2.41 1.14 1.80
C ALA A 68 1.64 2.44 2.02
N ALA A 69 0.40 2.30 2.48
CA ALA A 69 -0.39 3.39 3.04
C ALA A 69 -0.23 3.39 4.56
N THR A 70 0.25 4.49 5.13
CA THR A 70 0.37 4.70 6.58
C THR A 70 -0.64 5.74 7.01
N LEU A 71 -1.50 5.38 7.95
CA LEU A 71 -2.52 6.27 8.51
C LEU A 71 -2.27 6.41 10.01
N GLU A 72 -1.84 7.58 10.44
CA GLU A 72 -1.45 7.83 11.84
C GLU A 72 -1.71 9.30 12.19
N GLY A 73 -2.25 9.57 13.39
CA GLY A 73 -2.40 10.94 13.90
C GLY A 73 -3.20 11.89 12.99
N GLY A 74 -4.18 11.36 12.23
CA GLY A 74 -4.95 12.15 11.26
C GLY A 74 -4.25 12.41 9.93
N ALA A 75 -3.03 11.90 9.72
CA ALA A 75 -2.30 11.99 8.46
C ALA A 75 -2.44 10.69 7.65
N CYS A 76 -2.52 10.82 6.33
CA CYS A 76 -2.59 9.70 5.39
C CYS A 76 -1.46 9.84 4.36
N LYS A 77 -0.49 8.93 4.42
CA LYS A 77 0.68 8.91 3.53
C LYS A 77 0.69 7.62 2.72
N VAL A 78 0.99 7.71 1.44
CA VAL A 78 1.14 6.56 0.55
C VAL A 78 2.48 6.71 -0.16
N GLY A 79 3.38 5.76 0.03
CA GLY A 79 4.72 5.87 -0.52
C GLY A 79 5.62 4.71 -0.15
N ILE A 80 6.91 4.85 -0.46
CA ILE A 80 7.91 3.86 -0.11
C ILE A 80 8.28 4.04 1.37
N VAL A 81 8.15 2.97 2.13
CA VAL A 81 8.55 2.90 3.54
C VAL A 81 9.62 1.84 3.75
N GLU A 82 10.59 2.17 4.60
CA GLU A 82 11.58 1.23 5.10
C GLU A 82 11.00 0.53 6.33
N VAL A 83 10.90 -0.81 6.28
CA VAL A 83 10.36 -1.61 7.39
C VAL A 83 11.31 -2.73 7.76
N SER A 84 11.44 -3.00 9.07
CA SER A 84 12.24 -4.14 9.52
C SER A 84 11.69 -5.45 8.95
N ARG A 85 12.60 -6.34 8.54
CA ARG A 85 12.28 -7.70 8.07
C ARG A 85 11.51 -8.54 9.07
N ASP A 86 11.52 -8.16 10.34
CA ASP A 86 10.83 -8.89 11.41
C ASP A 86 9.38 -8.46 11.64
N THR A 87 8.98 -7.34 11.04
CA THR A 87 7.59 -6.89 11.09
C THR A 87 6.69 -7.72 10.16
N PRO A 88 5.37 -7.81 10.43
CA PRO A 88 4.43 -8.47 9.52
C PRO A 88 4.54 -7.94 8.07
N LEU A 89 4.64 -6.62 7.90
CA LEU A 89 4.78 -5.97 6.60
C LEU A 89 6.13 -6.28 5.92
N GLY A 90 7.20 -6.39 6.70
CA GLY A 90 8.52 -6.81 6.22
C GLY A 90 8.54 -8.26 5.72
N ARG A 91 7.82 -9.16 6.41
CA ARG A 91 7.74 -10.60 6.10
C ARG A 91 6.81 -10.95 4.94
N LEU A 92 6.08 -9.98 4.38
CA LEU A 92 5.17 -10.19 3.26
C LEU A 92 5.88 -10.89 2.08
N ARG A 93 5.23 -11.91 1.52
CA ARG A 93 5.71 -12.68 0.37
C ARG A 93 4.62 -12.78 -0.70
N GLY A 94 5.06 -12.91 -1.96
CA GLY A 94 4.14 -13.07 -3.08
C GLY A 94 3.33 -11.80 -3.36
N THR A 95 2.07 -11.98 -3.71
CA THR A 95 1.13 -10.91 -4.11
C THR A 95 0.04 -10.66 -3.07
N ASP A 96 0.25 -11.15 -1.85
CA ASP A 96 -0.66 -10.88 -0.74
C ASP A 96 -0.64 -9.39 -0.39
N ASN A 97 -1.79 -8.89 0.06
CA ASN A 97 -1.89 -7.61 0.74
C ASN A 97 -1.93 -7.86 2.24
N ILE A 98 -1.45 -6.90 3.02
CA ILE A 98 -1.47 -6.94 4.48
C ILE A 98 -1.97 -5.61 5.01
N LEU A 99 -2.79 -5.69 6.06
CA LEU A 99 -3.25 -4.57 6.87
C LEU A 99 -2.84 -4.84 8.31
N THR A 100 -2.09 -3.91 8.90
CA THR A 100 -1.75 -3.93 10.32
C THR A 100 -2.56 -2.84 11.03
N VAL A 101 -3.24 -3.21 12.10
CA VAL A 101 -4.01 -2.28 12.94
C VAL A 101 -3.36 -2.24 14.32
N ASP A 102 -2.69 -1.13 14.58
CA ASP A 102 -2.10 -0.79 15.87
C ASP A 102 -3.10 0.01 16.70
N SER A 103 -3.42 -0.47 17.90
CA SER A 103 -4.31 0.22 18.84
C SER A 103 -4.00 -0.20 20.27
N GLU A 104 -4.56 0.51 21.26
CA GLU A 104 -4.35 0.21 22.68
C GLU A 104 -4.76 -1.24 23.03
N ILE A 105 -5.86 -1.73 22.47
CA ILE A 105 -6.36 -3.10 22.73
C ILE A 105 -5.52 -4.20 22.06
N TYR A 106 -4.80 -3.86 21.00
CA TYR A 106 -3.87 -4.76 20.31
C TYR A 106 -2.41 -4.44 20.68
N SER A 107 -2.17 -3.85 21.86
CA SER A 107 -0.82 -3.64 22.37
C SER A 107 -0.36 -4.84 23.22
N PRO A 108 0.89 -5.34 23.06
CA PRO A 108 1.98 -4.82 22.21
C PRO A 108 2.03 -5.44 20.80
N SER A 109 1.03 -6.25 20.40
CA SER A 109 1.05 -7.03 19.15
C SER A 109 -0.14 -6.67 18.25
N PRO A 110 0.09 -5.97 17.12
CA PRO A 110 -0.99 -5.46 16.29
C PRO A 110 -1.86 -6.55 15.70
N LEU A 111 -3.10 -6.20 15.37
CA LEU A 111 -3.96 -7.06 14.57
C LEU A 111 -3.45 -7.07 13.13
N VAL A 112 -3.14 -8.27 12.62
CA VAL A 112 -2.64 -8.47 11.26
C VAL A 112 -3.69 -9.20 10.42
N ILE A 113 -4.11 -8.58 9.34
CA ILE A 113 -4.99 -9.18 8.33
C ILE A 113 -4.17 -9.34 7.05
N GLN A 114 -3.97 -10.58 6.61
CA GLN A 114 -3.23 -10.91 5.40
C GLN A 114 -4.06 -11.78 4.47
N GLY A 115 -3.97 -11.53 3.17
CA GLY A 115 -4.53 -12.43 2.17
C GLY A 115 -4.41 -11.88 0.76
N ARG A 116 -4.91 -12.67 -0.20
CA ARG A 116 -4.94 -12.26 -1.61
C ARG A 116 -5.83 -11.04 -1.77
N GLY A 117 -5.24 -9.91 -2.12
CA GLY A 117 -5.99 -8.67 -2.32
C GLY A 117 -6.36 -8.37 -3.77
N ALA A 118 -6.13 -9.32 -4.67
CA ALA A 118 -6.55 -9.28 -6.07
C ALA A 118 -6.76 -10.71 -6.61
N GLY A 119 -7.70 -10.84 -7.54
CA GLY A 119 -8.02 -12.09 -8.22
C GLY A 119 -9.54 -12.26 -8.39
N PRO A 120 -10.02 -12.72 -9.55
CA PRO A 120 -11.44 -12.69 -9.89
C PRO A 120 -12.31 -13.44 -8.87
N MET A 121 -11.88 -14.62 -8.43
CA MET A 121 -12.61 -15.42 -7.44
C MET A 121 -12.66 -14.77 -6.06
N CYS A 122 -11.52 -14.26 -5.56
CA CYS A 122 -11.47 -13.62 -4.24
C CYS A 122 -12.32 -12.34 -4.20
N THR A 123 -12.28 -11.55 -5.28
CA THR A 123 -13.11 -10.34 -5.39
C THR A 123 -14.60 -10.68 -5.47
N ALA A 124 -14.98 -11.67 -6.29
CA ALA A 124 -16.39 -12.07 -6.40
C ALA A 124 -16.95 -12.60 -5.07
N LEU A 125 -16.15 -13.37 -4.32
CA LEU A 125 -16.54 -13.86 -3.00
C LEU A 125 -16.75 -12.72 -2.00
N GLY A 126 -15.88 -11.70 -2.00
CA GLY A 126 -16.04 -10.52 -1.16
C GLY A 126 -17.35 -9.78 -1.44
N VAL A 127 -17.65 -9.54 -2.72
CA VAL A 127 -18.92 -8.89 -3.12
C VAL A 127 -20.14 -9.73 -2.75
N LEU A 128 -20.05 -11.06 -2.91
CA LEU A 128 -21.14 -11.96 -2.51
C LEU A 128 -21.37 -11.95 -0.99
N ALA A 129 -20.29 -11.91 -0.20
CA ALA A 129 -20.38 -11.84 1.26
C ALA A 129 -21.13 -10.56 1.69
N ASP A 130 -20.79 -9.41 1.10
CA ASP A 130 -21.49 -8.14 1.35
C ASP A 130 -22.98 -8.24 0.96
N ALA A 131 -23.29 -8.86 -0.18
CA ALA A 131 -24.68 -9.04 -0.61
C ALA A 131 -25.47 -9.92 0.37
N VAL A 132 -24.89 -11.03 0.82
CA VAL A 132 -25.50 -11.92 1.83
C VAL A 132 -25.72 -11.19 3.15
N GLU A 133 -24.78 -10.35 3.57
CA GLU A 133 -24.94 -9.55 4.78
C GLU A 133 -26.13 -8.59 4.67
N ILE A 134 -26.26 -7.88 3.55
CA ILE A 134 -27.41 -6.98 3.29
C ILE A 134 -28.74 -7.75 3.32
N PHE A 135 -28.80 -8.94 2.73
CA PHE A 135 -30.03 -9.76 2.75
C PHE A 135 -30.39 -10.28 4.15
N ASN A 136 -29.40 -10.46 5.02
CA ASN A 136 -29.60 -10.99 6.37
C ASN A 136 -29.87 -9.91 7.43
N GLN A 137 -29.63 -8.62 7.11
CA GLN A 137 -30.03 -7.51 7.96
C GLN A 137 -31.55 -7.34 7.89
N LYS A 138 -32.25 -7.88 8.91
CA LYS A 138 -33.69 -7.62 9.18
C LYS A 138 -33.88 -6.31 9.92
#